data_AF-A0A2H5YDH9-F1
#
_entry.id   AF-A0A2H5YDH9-F1
#
_cell.length_a   1.000
_cell.length_b   1.000
_cell.length_c   1.000
_cell.angle_alpha   90.00
_cell.angle_beta   90.00
_cell.angle_gamma   90.00
#
_symmetry.space_group_name_H-M   'P 1'
#
loop_
_entity.id
_entity.type
_entity.pdbx_description
1 polymer ?
#
loop_
_entity_poly.entity_id
_entity_poly.type
_entity_poly.pdbx_seq_one_letter_code
_entity_poly.pdbx_strand_id
1 'polypeptide(L)'
;MGSTIALHTFLGLLAGVVSPIAGGKVLDVAPVGFRWGFAFGLGGVSALVGIGAMLALQARKARQPVPLPEMLLPQNPPETR
;
A
#
# COMPACT_ATOMS: atom_id res chain seq x y z
N MET A 1 11.50 1.88 -15.33
CA MET A 1 11.80 1.90 -13.88
C MET A 1 11.71 3.30 -13.25
N GLY A 2 12.07 4.39 -13.94
CA GLY A 2 12.03 5.75 -13.36
C GLY A 2 10.64 6.26 -12.94
N SER A 3 9.58 5.96 -13.68
CA SER A 3 8.22 6.46 -13.38
C SER A 3 7.65 5.93 -12.05
N THR A 4 7.85 4.64 -11.75
CA THR A 4 7.37 4.04 -10.50
C THR A 4 8.11 4.57 -9.28
N ILE A 5 9.43 4.75 -9.39
CA ILE A 5 10.24 5.34 -8.31
C ILE A 5 9.86 6.80 -8.11
N ALA A 6 9.68 7.57 -9.20
CA ALA A 6 9.25 8.97 -9.12
C ALA A 6 7.88 9.10 -8.41
N LEU A 7 6.92 8.23 -8.73
CA LEU A 7 5.62 8.22 -8.05
C LEU A 7 5.75 7.84 -6.57
N HIS A 8 6.57 6.84 -6.24
CA HIS A 8 6.82 6.44 -4.85
C HIS A 8 7.42 7.59 -4.03
N THR A 9 8.47 8.24 -4.56
CA THR A 9 9.12 9.38 -3.92
C THR A 9 8.16 10.56 -3.78
N PHE A 10 7.34 10.83 -4.80
CA PHE A 10 6.33 11.90 -4.76
C PHE A 10 5.28 11.65 -3.68
N LEU A 11 4.76 10.43 -3.59
CA LEU A 11 3.80 10.05 -2.54
C LEU A 11 4.43 10.14 -1.14
N GLY A 12 5.68 9.71 -0.98
CA GLY A 12 6.44 9.87 0.26
C GLY A 12 6.62 11.33 0.65
N LEU A 13 6.91 12.20 -0.32
CA LEU A 13 7.08 13.64 -0.11
C LEU A 13 5.76 14.32 0.28
N LEU A 14 4.66 14.00 -0.40
CA LEU A 14 3.33 14.50 -0.02
C LEU A 14 2.94 14.05 1.39
N ALA A 15 3.14 12.78 1.72
CA ALA A 15 2.88 12.27 3.08
C ALA A 15 3.73 13.00 4.12
N GLY A 16 5.01 13.27 3.81
CA GLY A 16 5.93 14.02 4.65
C GLY A 16 5.52 15.48 4.89
N VAL A 17 4.90 16.13 3.90
CA VAL A 17 4.41 17.52 4.02
C VAL A 17 3.07 17.60 4.75
N VAL A 18 2.16 16.64 4.50
CA VAL A 18 0.82 16.63 5.09
C VAL A 18 0.86 16.22 6.57
N SER A 19 1.78 15.33 6.95
CA SER A 19 1.86 14.78 8.31
C SER A 19 2.07 15.85 9.40
N PRO A 20 3.01 16.81 9.29
CA PRO A 20 3.15 17.89 10.27
C PRO A 20 1.90 18.78 10.41
N ILE A 21 1.18 19.01 9.30
CA ILE A 21 -0.06 19.82 9.32
C ILE A 21 -1.14 19.08 10.10
N ALA A 22 -1.34 17.79 9.80
CA ALA A 22 -2.29 16.95 10.52
C ALA A 22 -1.91 16.79 12.00
N GLY A 23 -0.62 16.57 12.29
CA GLY A 23 -0.09 16.50 13.65
C GLY A 23 -0.29 17.79 14.44
N GLY A 24 -0.05 18.95 13.82
CA GLY A 24 -0.35 20.26 14.41
C GLY A 24 -1.83 20.41 14.74
N LYS A 25 -2.73 19.99 13.84
CA LYS A 25 -4.18 20.04 14.11
C LYS A 25 -4.61 19.11 15.24
N VAL A 26 -4.01 17.94 15.36
CA VAL A 26 -4.24 17.04 16.51
C VAL A 26 -3.77 17.71 17.80
N LEU A 27 -2.62 18.37 17.79
CA LEU A 27 -2.12 19.10 18.94
C LEU A 27 -3.01 20.31 19.30
N ASP A 28 -3.66 20.96 18.33
CA ASP A 28 -4.58 22.09 18.57
C ASP A 28 -5.84 21.65 19.35
N VAL A 29 -6.35 20.44 19.11
CA VAL A 29 -7.61 19.96 19.70
C VAL A 29 -7.43 19.02 20.90
N ALA A 30 -6.24 18.45 21.09
CA ALA A 30 -6.01 17.45 22.11
C ALA A 30 -5.91 18.04 23.54
N PRO A 31 -6.40 17.33 24.57
CA PRO A 31 -6.26 17.74 25.98
C PRO A 31 -4.79 17.87 26.37
N VAL A 32 -4.43 18.92 27.11
CA VAL A 32 -3.03 19.28 27.45
C VAL A 32 -2.20 18.10 27.95
N GLY A 33 -2.77 17.26 28.82
CA GLY A 33 -2.08 16.09 29.39
C GLY A 33 -1.77 14.97 28.39
N PHE A 34 -2.44 14.93 27.24
CA PHE A 34 -2.33 13.85 26.26
C PHE A 34 -1.93 14.31 24.85
N ARG A 35 -1.66 15.60 24.63
CA ARG A 35 -1.36 16.18 23.30
C ARG A 35 -0.35 15.37 22.50
N TRP A 36 0.81 15.10 23.11
CA TRP A 36 1.87 14.34 22.47
C TRP A 36 1.51 12.86 22.30
N GLY A 37 0.80 12.27 23.26
CA GLY A 37 0.29 10.89 23.14
C GLY A 37 -0.62 10.71 21.94
N PHE A 38 -1.54 11.65 21.69
CA PHE A 38 -2.40 11.62 20.50
C PHE A 38 -1.62 11.86 19.21
N ALA A 39 -0.66 12.79 19.19
CA ALA A 39 0.17 13.04 18.01
C ALA A 39 1.03 11.82 17.62
N PHE A 40 1.70 11.18 18.60
CA PHE A 40 2.46 9.95 18.35
C PHE A 40 1.55 8.75 18.05
N GLY A 41 0.39 8.67 18.71
CA GLY A 41 -0.63 7.67 18.44
C GLY A 41 -1.13 7.72 17.00
N LEU A 42 -1.37 8.92 16.45
CA LEU A 42 -1.73 9.10 15.04
C LEU A 42 -0.68 8.50 14.11
N GLY A 43 0.61 8.74 14.38
CA GLY A 43 1.70 8.14 13.64
C GLY A 43 1.68 6.61 13.72
N GLY A 44 1.53 6.05 14.92
CA GLY A 44 1.45 4.61 15.13
C GLY A 44 0.27 3.94 14.40
N VAL A 45 -0.92 4.54 14.48
CA VAL A 45 -2.11 4.07 13.75
C VAL A 45 -1.88 4.12 12.23
N SER A 46 -1.28 5.19 11.72
CA SER A 46 -0.97 5.30 10.29
C SER A 46 -0.01 4.21 9.80
N ALA A 47 0.98 3.83 10.62
CA ALA A 47 1.91 2.75 10.31
C ALA A 47 1.20 1.39 10.28
N LEU A 48 0.30 1.11 11.23
CA LEU A 48 -0.48 -0.12 11.25
C LEU A 48 -1.38 -0.25 10.02
N VAL A 49 -2.00 0.85 9.57
CA VAL A 49 -2.78 0.86 8.32
C VAL A 49 -1.90 0.53 7.12
N GLY A 50 -0.69 1.09 7.04
CA GLY A 50 0.27 0.80 5.97
C GLY A 50 0.69 -0.67 5.93
N ILE A 51 1.03 -1.26 7.08
CA ILE A 51 1.35 -2.68 7.22
C ILE A 51 0.16 -3.55 6.81
N GLY A 52 -1.04 -3.23 7.31
CA GLY A 52 -2.27 -3.96 6.97
C GLY A 52 -2.56 -3.95 5.48
N ALA A 53 -2.42 -2.81 4.82
CA ALA A 53 -2.59 -2.70 3.37
C ALA A 53 -1.57 -3.56 2.61
N MET A 54 -0.30 -3.54 3.02
CA MET A 54 0.76 -4.35 2.42
C MET A 54 0.48 -5.85 2.57
N LEU A 55 0.11 -6.30 3.77
CA LEU A 55 -0.25 -7.70 4.03
C LEU A 55 -1.47 -8.13 3.20
N ALA A 56 -2.48 -7.27 3.10
CA ALA A 56 -3.67 -7.55 2.28
C ALA A 56 -3.33 -7.71 0.79
N LEU A 57 -2.43 -6.87 0.25
CA LEU A 57 -1.97 -6.99 -1.13
C LEU A 57 -1.17 -8.28 -1.37
N GLN A 58 -0.30 -8.65 -0.42
CA GLN A 58 0.45 -9.92 -0.51
C GLN A 58 -0.49 -11.13 -0.47
N ALA A 59 -1.47 -11.14 0.43
CA ALA A 59 -2.47 -12.21 0.50
C ALA A 59 -3.34 -12.32 -0.76
N ARG A 60 -3.54 -11.22 -1.50
CA ARG A 60 -4.21 -11.25 -2.82
C ARG A 60 -3.32 -11.85 -3.89
N LYS A 61 -2.04 -11.47 -3.93
CA LYS A 61 -1.06 -12.02 -4.89
C LYS A 61 -0.91 -13.53 -4.72
N ALA A 62 -0.85 -14.02 -3.48
CA ALA A 62 -0.74 -15.46 -3.19
C ALA A 62 -1.96 -16.28 -3.66
N ARG A 63 -3.10 -15.63 -3.89
CA ARG A 63 -4.35 -16.26 -4.37
C ARG A 63 -4.53 -16.20 -5.89
N GLN A 64 -3.63 -15.57 -6.64
CA GLN A 64 -3.72 -15.58 -8.09
C GLN A 64 -3.38 -16.98 -8.62
N PRO A 65 -4.29 -17.64 -9.36
CA PRO A 65 -3.99 -18.90 -10.00
C PRO A 65 -2.84 -18.69 -11.00
N VAL A 66 -1.86 -19.59 -10.97
CA VAL A 66 -0.73 -19.58 -11.92
C VAL A 66 -1.31 -19.75 -13.33
N PRO A 67 -1.03 -18.87 -14.28
CA PRO A 67 -1.46 -19.07 -15.66
C PRO A 67 -0.86 -20.39 -16.16
N LEU A 68 -1.73 -21.31 -16.58
CA LEU A 68 -1.30 -22.58 -17.17
C LEU A 68 -0.41 -22.27 -18.38
N PRO A 69 0.76 -22.93 -18.51
CA PRO A 69 1.56 -22.80 -19.71
C PRO A 69 0.69 -23.16 -20.93
N GLU A 70 0.60 -22.27 -21.91
CA GLU A 70 -0.09 -22.54 -23.19
C GLU A 70 0.46 -23.79 -23.91
N MET A 71 1.62 -24.30 -23.47
CA MET A 71 2.22 -25.56 -23.92
C MET A 71 1.43 -26.82 -23.55
N LEU A 72 0.45 -26.75 -22.62
CA LEU A 72 -0.43 -27.88 -22.27
C LEU A 72 -1.74 -27.89 -23.05
N LEU A 73 -2.02 -26.86 -23.85
CA LEU A 73 -3.17 -26.89 -24.75
C LEU A 73 -2.81 -27.76 -25.95
N PRO A 74 -3.55 -28.84 -26.24
CA PRO A 74 -3.36 -29.60 -27.47
C PRO A 74 -3.55 -28.65 -28.65
N GLN A 75 -2.44 -28.34 -29.32
CA GLN A 75 -2.43 -27.63 -30.60
C GLN A 75 -3.16 -28.53 -31.60
N ASN A 76 -4.40 -28.17 -31.91
CA ASN A 76 -5.31 -28.68 -32.95
C ASN A 76 -5.03 -30.10 -33.53
N PRO A 77 -5.96 -31.07 -33.39
CA PRO A 77 -5.84 -32.33 -34.12
C PRO A 77 -5.80 -32.05 -35.64
N PRO A 78 -5.05 -32.86 -36.42
CA PRO A 78 -4.87 -32.62 -37.85
C PRO A 78 -6.22 -32.60 -38.55
N GLU A 79 -6.52 -31.51 -39.27
CA GLU A 79 -7.65 -31.45 -40.19
C GLU A 79 -7.51 -32.59 -41.20
N THR A 80 -8.32 -33.63 -41.02
CA THR A 80 -8.55 -34.65 -42.04
C THR A 80 -9.20 -33.97 -43.24
N ARG A 81 -8.39 -33.86 -44.31
CA ARG A 81 -8.81 -33.50 -45.67
C ARG A 81 -9.96 -34.37 -46.16
#